data_AF-A0A955DL46-F1
#
_entry.id   AF-A0A955DL46-F1
#
_cell.length_a   1.000
_cell.length_b   1.000
_cell.length_c   1.000
_cell.angle_alpha   90.00
_cell.angle_beta   90.00
_cell.angle_gamma   90.00
#
_symmetry.space_group_name_H-M   'P 1'
#
loop_
_entity.id
_entity.type
_entity.pdbx_description
1 polymer ?
#
loop_
_entity_poly.entity_id
_entity_poly.type
_entity_poly.pdbx_seq_one_letter_code
_entity_poly.pdbx_strand_id
1 'polypeptide(L)'
;MAGARSILLIKLADADREGDPAASAGPPMLRMAMLGTRREIIDQLRPFNTAPDGSAGTAGAVLHGPGIIVQLPMVGEDDAVNQLLVTLNDESAAWPVLERLCRMLQWKMMDPQSGRTFG
;
A
#
# COMPACT_ATOMS: atom_id res chain seq x y z
N MET A 1 18.99 -17.63 6.64
CA MET A 1 18.10 -16.91 5.71
C MET A 1 17.13 -16.11 6.55
N ALA A 2 17.30 -14.80 6.65
CA ALA A 2 16.31 -13.95 7.30
C ALA A 2 15.00 -14.07 6.50
N GLY A 3 13.89 -14.42 7.15
CA GLY A 3 12.61 -14.57 6.47
C GLY A 3 12.21 -13.24 5.83
N ALA A 4 11.86 -13.27 4.54
CA ALA A 4 11.34 -12.10 3.86
C ALA A 4 10.14 -11.57 4.66
N ARG A 5 10.24 -10.33 5.15
CA ARG A 5 9.20 -9.71 5.96
C ARG A 5 8.18 -9.08 5.03
N SER A 6 6.90 -9.33 5.27
CA SER A 6 5.82 -8.73 4.50
C SER A 6 5.06 -7.71 5.33
N ILE A 7 4.69 -6.59 4.72
CA ILE A 7 3.93 -5.49 5.30
C ILE A 7 2.79 -5.15 4.34
N LEU A 8 1.61 -4.88 4.89
CA LEU A 8 0.50 -4.37 4.11
C LEU A 8 0.50 -2.84 4.17
N LEU A 9 0.37 -2.18 3.02
CA LEU A 9 0.09 -0.75 2.96
C LEU A 9 -1.42 -0.55 2.82
N ILE A 10 -1.98 0.26 3.71
CA ILE A 10 -3.40 0.59 3.75
C ILE A 10 -3.57 2.10 3.92
N LYS A 11 -4.69 2.63 3.47
CA LYS A 11 -5.12 3.99 3.83
C LYS A 11 -6.24 3.88 4.85
N LEU A 12 -6.12 4.58 5.96
CA LEU A 12 -7.23 4.70 6.91
C LEU A 12 -8.11 5.85 6.42
N ALA A 13 -9.40 5.60 6.30
CA ALA A 13 -10.37 6.66 6.07
C ALA A 13 -10.37 7.56 7.31
N ASP A 14 -10.08 8.83 7.09
CA ASP A 14 -10.26 9.83 8.13
C ASP A 14 -11.75 9.86 8.48
N ALA A 15 -12.08 9.63 9.75
CA ALA A 15 -13.46 9.60 10.22
C ALA A 15 -14.14 10.98 10.17
N ASP A 16 -13.42 12.02 9.74
CA ASP A 16 -13.81 13.43 9.87
C ASP A 16 -14.43 14.05 8.60
N ARG A 17 -14.88 13.25 7.62
CA ARG A 17 -15.86 13.76 6.64
C ARG A 17 -17.28 13.70 7.21
N GLU A 18 -17.57 14.68 8.07
CA GLU A 18 -18.91 15.16 8.39
C GLU A 18 -19.70 15.36 7.07
N GLY A 19 -20.64 14.46 6.76
CA GLY A 19 -21.52 14.61 5.60
C GLY A 19 -22.01 13.34 4.90
N ASP A 20 -21.55 12.14 5.27
CA ASP A 20 -22.05 10.91 4.66
C ASP A 20 -23.15 10.26 5.52
N PRO A 21 -24.44 10.22 5.07
CA PRO A 21 -25.56 9.73 5.87
C PRO A 21 -25.50 8.22 6.17
N ALA A 22 -24.54 7.49 5.61
CA ALA A 22 -24.25 6.10 5.95
C ALA A 22 -23.35 5.94 7.21
N ALA A 23 -22.99 7.04 7.89
CA ALA A 23 -22.10 7.01 9.05
C ALA A 23 -22.75 6.59 10.39
N SER A 24 -24.04 6.18 10.41
CA SER A 24 -24.64 5.67 11.65
C SER A 24 -24.57 4.13 11.73
N ALA A 25 -23.94 3.65 12.81
CA ALA A 25 -23.99 2.30 13.36
C ALA A 25 -22.97 1.26 12.84
N GLY A 26 -21.76 1.34 13.37
CA GLY A 26 -20.86 0.20 13.51
C GLY A 26 -19.72 0.54 14.48
N PRO A 27 -19.14 -0.42 15.21
CA PRO A 27 -17.91 -0.18 15.99
C PRO A 27 -16.82 0.40 15.06
N PRO A 28 -15.76 1.05 15.58
CA PRO A 28 -14.66 1.57 14.77
C PRO A 28 -13.84 0.40 14.19
N MET A 29 -14.46 -0.36 13.28
CA MET A 29 -13.76 -1.18 12.31
C MET A 29 -12.97 -0.19 11.47
N LEU A 30 -11.65 -0.37 11.42
CA LEU A 30 -10.73 0.38 10.58
C LEU A 30 -11.37 0.57 9.21
N ARG A 31 -11.94 1.75 8.95
CA ARG A 31 -12.56 2.05 7.66
C ARG A 31 -11.40 2.18 6.68
N MET A 32 -11.17 1.15 5.88
CA MET A 32 -10.12 1.18 4.87
C MET A 32 -10.57 2.13 3.76
N ALA A 33 -9.79 3.18 3.53
CA ALA A 33 -9.96 4.04 2.38
C ALA A 33 -9.27 3.44 1.16
N MET A 34 -9.79 3.80 -0.01
CA MET A 34 -9.17 3.46 -1.29
C MET A 34 -7.81 4.17 -1.37
N LEU A 35 -6.77 3.42 -1.75
CA LEU A 35 -5.44 3.96 -2.03
C LEU A 35 -5.44 4.73 -3.36
N GLY A 36 -6.25 4.26 -4.30
CA GLY A 36 -6.40 4.80 -5.65
C GLY A 36 -6.70 3.68 -6.64
N THR A 37 -6.76 4.02 -7.92
CA THR A 37 -6.72 3.04 -9.01
C THR A 37 -5.32 2.46 -9.17
N ARG A 38 -5.21 1.31 -9.85
CA ARG A 38 -3.90 0.68 -10.12
C ARG A 38 -2.94 1.63 -10.83
N ARG A 39 -3.43 2.39 -11.82
CA ARG A 39 -2.61 3.37 -12.56
C ARG A 39 -2.11 4.49 -11.66
N GLU A 40 -2.99 5.06 -10.84
CA GLU A 40 -2.62 6.14 -9.92
C GLU A 40 -1.61 5.69 -8.87
N ILE A 41 -1.73 4.46 -8.36
CA ILE A 41 -0.77 3.91 -7.41
C ILE A 41 0.61 3.78 -8.05
N ILE A 42 0.68 3.29 -9.29
CA ILE A 42 1.96 3.20 -10.02
C ILE A 42 2.58 4.60 -10.16
N ASP A 43 1.78 5.60 -10.56
CA ASP A 43 2.27 6.98 -10.70
C ASP A 43 2.70 7.60 -9.37
N GLN A 44 1.99 7.31 -8.26
CA GLN A 44 2.36 7.76 -6.91
C GLN A 44 3.62 7.10 -6.38
N LEU A 45 3.94 5.87 -6.82
CA LEU A 45 5.10 5.11 -6.39
C LEU A 45 6.38 5.42 -7.20
N ARG A 46 6.24 5.97 -8.42
CA ARG A 46 7.38 6.38 -9.27
C ARG A 46 8.38 7.33 -8.58
N PRO A 47 7.97 8.38 -7.83
CA PRO A 47 8.89 9.27 -7.11
C PRO A 47 9.76 8.58 -6.05
N PHE A 48 9.42 7.35 -5.67
CA PHE A 48 10.14 6.53 -4.70
C PHE A 48 11.04 5.48 -5.37
N ASN A 49 11.26 5.59 -6.69
CA ASN A 49 11.97 4.61 -7.52
C ASN A 49 11.30 3.22 -7.49
N THR A 50 9.98 3.18 -7.35
CA THR A 50 9.20 1.95 -7.35
C THR A 50 8.38 1.88 -8.63
N ALA A 51 8.72 0.95 -9.51
CA ALA A 51 8.15 0.84 -10.86
C ALA A 51 8.06 -0.63 -11.30
N PRO A 52 7.21 -0.96 -12.29
CA PRO A 52 7.18 -2.31 -12.84
C PRO A 52 8.49 -2.64 -13.56
N ASP A 53 8.85 -3.92 -13.61
CA ASP A 53 10.09 -4.39 -14.25
C ASP A 53 10.10 -4.30 -15.79
N GLY A 54 8.98 -3.87 -16.38
CA GLY A 54 8.83 -3.75 -17.84
C GLY A 54 8.73 -5.10 -18.56
N SER A 55 8.64 -6.22 -17.83
CA SER A 55 8.41 -7.53 -18.44
C SER A 55 7.00 -7.57 -19.03
N ALA A 56 6.92 -7.64 -20.36
CA ALA A 56 5.66 -7.80 -21.05
C ALA A 56 5.09 -9.19 -20.72
N GLY A 57 4.04 -9.27 -19.91
CA GLY A 57 3.27 -10.50 -19.71
C GLY A 57 3.13 -11.00 -18.28
N THR A 58 3.71 -10.33 -17.28
CA THR A 58 3.33 -10.62 -15.88
C THR A 58 1.96 -10.03 -15.61
N ALA A 59 0.95 -10.89 -15.62
CA ALA A 59 -0.45 -10.57 -15.32
C ALA A 59 -0.69 -10.08 -13.88
N GLY A 60 0.36 -9.70 -13.14
CA GLY A 60 0.33 -8.99 -11.88
C GLY A 60 1.43 -7.96 -11.82
N ALA A 61 1.07 -6.71 -11.56
CA ALA A 61 2.03 -5.62 -11.48
C ALA A 61 2.83 -5.72 -10.19
N VAL A 62 3.86 -6.56 -10.23
CA VAL A 62 4.95 -6.52 -9.27
C VAL A 62 5.77 -5.25 -9.57
N LEU A 63 5.87 -4.37 -8.59
CA LEU A 63 6.71 -3.18 -8.65
C LEU A 63 7.96 -3.43 -7.84
N HIS A 64 9.09 -3.03 -8.40
CA HIS A 64 10.40 -3.16 -7.78
C HIS A 64 10.85 -1.80 -7.30
N GLY A 65 11.21 -1.72 -6.04
CA GLY A 65 11.77 -0.52 -5.43
C GLY A 65 13.03 -0.84 -4.61
N PRO A 66 13.69 0.20 -4.08
CA PRO A 66 14.87 0.04 -3.23
C PRO A 66 14.53 -0.71 -1.93
N GLY A 67 14.99 -1.96 -1.83
CA GLY A 67 14.77 -2.83 -0.68
C GLY A 67 13.34 -3.40 -0.56
N ILE A 68 12.43 -3.06 -1.47
CA ILE A 68 11.02 -3.45 -1.44
C ILE A 68 10.54 -4.05 -2.77
N ILE A 69 9.61 -4.99 -2.67
CA ILE A 69 8.79 -5.47 -3.77
C ILE A 69 7.33 -5.20 -3.42
N VAL A 70 6.61 -4.47 -4.25
CA VAL A 70 5.18 -4.18 -4.06
C VAL A 70 4.38 -5.03 -5.01
N GLN A 71 3.46 -5.83 -4.48
CA GLN A 71 2.52 -6.62 -5.26
C GLN A 71 1.18 -5.89 -5.33
N LEU A 72 0.81 -5.47 -6.54
CA LEU A 72 -0.51 -4.96 -6.83
C LEU A 72 -1.52 -6.13 -6.98
N PRO A 73 -2.77 -5.95 -6.54
CA PRO A 73 -3.80 -6.95 -6.78
C PRO A 73 -4.08 -7.11 -8.28
N MET A 74 -4.54 -8.30 -8.68
CA MET A 74 -4.88 -8.68 -10.06
C MET A 74 -6.22 -8.07 -10.50
N VAL A 75 -6.36 -6.76 -10.37
CA VAL A 75 -7.54 -5.99 -10.79
C VAL A 75 -7.22 -5.19 -12.06
N GLY A 76 -8.26 -4.75 -12.75
CA GLY A 76 -8.17 -3.88 -13.93
C GLY A 76 -7.48 -2.54 -13.61
N GLU A 77 -7.15 -1.78 -14.65
CA GLU A 77 -6.38 -0.54 -14.50
C GLU A 77 -7.14 0.55 -13.74
N ASP A 78 -8.46 0.62 -13.95
CA ASP A 78 -9.38 1.57 -13.31
C ASP A 78 -10.03 1.03 -12.03
N ASP A 79 -9.70 -0.21 -11.63
CA ASP A 79 -10.26 -0.81 -10.44
C ASP A 79 -9.64 -0.24 -9.16
N ALA A 80 -10.50 -0.11 -8.16
CA ALA A 80 -10.13 0.39 -6.84
C ALA A 80 -9.22 -0.57 -6.09
N VAL A 81 -8.10 -0.06 -5.60
CA VAL A 81 -7.17 -0.80 -4.75
C VAL A 81 -7.22 -0.24 -3.34
N ASN A 82 -7.50 -1.12 -2.37
CA ASN A 82 -7.62 -0.74 -0.95
C ASN A 82 -6.37 -1.09 -0.14
N GLN A 83 -5.59 -2.06 -0.61
CA GLN A 83 -4.41 -2.58 0.08
C GLN A 83 -3.34 -3.01 -0.93
N LEU A 84 -2.08 -2.88 -0.51
CA LEU A 84 -0.91 -3.37 -1.26
C LEU A 84 -0.08 -4.27 -0.35
N LEU A 85 0.41 -5.37 -0.91
CA LEU A 85 1.35 -6.23 -0.20
C LEU A 85 2.78 -5.80 -0.56
N VAL A 86 3.59 -5.51 0.45
CA VAL A 86 4.99 -5.15 0.30
C VAL A 86 5.86 -6.20 0.95
N THR A 87 6.80 -6.75 0.19
CA THR A 87 7.84 -7.64 0.69
C THR A 87 9.14 -6.86 0.83
N LEU A 88 9.77 -6.95 2.00
CA LEU A 88 11.05 -6.33 2.30
C LEU A 88 12.15 -7.33 1.99
N ASN A 89 12.97 -7.00 1.01
CA ASN A 89 14.14 -7.80 0.63
C ASN A 89 15.41 -7.29 1.33
N ASP A 90 15.46 -5.99 1.63
CA ASP A 90 16.51 -5.34 2.42
C ASP A 90 15.84 -4.33 3.36
N GLU A 91 15.72 -4.67 4.63
CA GLU A 91 15.05 -3.83 5.63
C GLU A 91 15.74 -2.46 5.80
N SER A 92 17.07 -2.40 5.67
CA SER A 92 17.84 -1.17 5.88
C SER A 92 17.57 -0.15 4.78
N ALA A 93 17.38 -0.61 3.54
CA ALA A 93 16.99 0.22 2.41
C ALA A 93 15.47 0.46 2.35
N ALA A 94 14.65 -0.51 2.74
CA ALA A 94 13.20 -0.45 2.67
C ALA A 94 12.59 0.57 3.63
N TRP A 95 13.06 0.61 4.88
CA TRP A 95 12.46 1.43 5.93
C TRP A 95 12.39 2.93 5.61
N PRO A 96 13.47 3.61 5.19
CA PRO A 96 13.40 5.03 4.85
C PRO A 96 12.47 5.32 3.66
N VAL A 97 12.33 4.37 2.74
CA VAL A 97 11.43 4.48 1.58
C VAL A 97 9.97 4.38 2.04
N LEU A 98 9.66 3.39 2.88
CA LEU A 98 8.32 3.18 3.44
C LEU A 98 7.90 4.34 4.35
N GLU A 99 8.78 4.84 5.22
CA GLU A 99 8.48 6.00 6.07
C GLU A 99 8.17 7.24 5.23
N ARG A 100 8.95 7.51 4.18
CA ARG A 100 8.71 8.65 3.28
C ARG A 100 7.39 8.48 2.52
N LEU A 101 7.10 7.29 2.04
CA LEU A 101 5.89 6.95 1.31
C LEU A 101 4.65 7.13 2.19
N CYS A 102 4.65 6.56 3.40
CA CYS A 102 3.59 6.74 4.38
C CYS A 102 3.33 8.21 4.71
N ARG A 103 4.40 8.99 4.92
CA ARG A 103 4.30 10.43 5.19
C ARG A 103 3.75 11.24 4.02
N MET A 104 4.15 10.93 2.79
CA MET A 104 3.70 11.68 1.62
C MET A 104 2.29 11.33 1.18
N LEU A 105 1.94 10.04 1.19
CA LEU A 105 0.65 9.55 0.67
C LEU A 105 -0.42 9.41 1.77
N GLN A 106 -0.03 9.66 3.03
CA GLN A 106 -0.85 9.45 4.23
C GLN A 106 -1.33 8.00 4.33
N TRP A 107 -0.45 7.07 3.97
CA TRP A 107 -0.68 5.64 4.07
C TRP A 107 -0.09 5.12 5.38
N LYS A 108 -0.62 4.00 5.85
CA LYS A 108 -0.14 3.29 7.04
C LYS A 108 0.37 1.91 6.64
N MET A 109 1.44 1.50 7.28
CA MET A 109 1.93 0.14 7.27
C MET A 109 1.12 -0.68 8.26
N MET A 110 0.78 -1.90 7.92
CA MET A 110 0.14 -2.87 8.80
C MET A 110 0.96 -4.15 8.76
N ASP A 111 1.39 -4.62 9.92
CA ASP A 111 2.01 -5.94 10.03
C ASP A 111 0.92 -7.02 9.95
N PRO A 112 0.94 -7.90 8.93
CA PRO A 112 -0.06 -8.94 8.77
C PRO A 112 -0.02 -9.99 9.88
N GLN A 113 1.11 -10.14 10.59
CA GLN A 113 1.23 -11.15 11.66
C GLN A 113 0.66 -10.64 12.98
N SER A 114 0.93 -9.39 13.35
CA SER A 114 0.49 -8.82 14.62
C SER A 114 -0.78 -7.96 14.51
N GLY A 115 -1.19 -7.58 13.29
CA GLY A 115 -2.26 -6.62 13.04
C GLY A 115 -1.94 -5.19 13.48
N ARG A 116 -0.69 -4.93 13.92
CA ARG A 116 -0.27 -3.60 14.38
C ARG A 116 -0.05 -2.68 13.19
N THR A 117 -0.56 -1.46 13.29
CA THR A 117 -0.37 -0.41 12.29
C THR A 117 0.74 0.56 12.70
N PHE A 118 1.52 1.01 11.72
CA PHE A 118 2.67 1.89 11.88
C PHE A 118 2.64 2.96 10.78
N GLY A 119 3.06 4.19 11.11
CA GLY A 119 3.21 5.28 10.15
C GLY A 119 2.60 6.58 10.61
#